data_AF-A0A1I0G8R5-F1
#
_entry.id   AF-A0A1I0G8R5-F1
#
_cell.length_a   1.000
_cell.length_b   1.000
_cell.length_c   1.000
_cell.angle_alpha   90.00
_cell.angle_beta   90.00
_cell.angle_gamma   90.00
#
_symmetry.space_group_name_H-M   'P 1'
#
loop_
_entity.id
_entity.type
_entity.pdbx_description
1 polymer ?
#
loop_
_entity_poly.entity_id
_entity_poly.type
_entity_poly.pdbx_seq_one_letter_code
_entity_poly.pdbx_strand_id
1 'polypeptide(L)'
;MKILYSKTLDGICIQRCFGLDGTVQIPDSLAGEPVTRLAAYLFSGSMARALRDRGGFEEPLFLWDSGESPDFPGASRPVSREEADTELCDGLPAVCGGALRELCLPNGLKAVGAYAFYGCEDLKKLECASATTDWGAGAFTGCTGLERLSVSLLPGRKSCLKEILSELRQALRVDLCDPEGELTARLVFPEFYEESVENTPARIIMREVHGCGHMYRYCFDGGDFDFREYDRLFPYVQAQEPEEFVSGLALCRLCFPAGLGPEAQEEYRAYIREHPAAAARAAMAERDATMTARLAEEARERGQLLAMIGEAERAGNAAALALFMDRLHRRFKNESTVRRRFEL
;
A
#
# COMPACT_ATOMS: atom_id res chain seq x y z
N MET A 1 -10.73 4.27 -20.91
CA MET A 1 -10.58 2.88 -20.43
C MET A 1 -11.80 2.10 -20.88
N LYS A 2 -11.67 0.82 -21.20
CA LYS A 2 -12.83 -0.06 -21.47
C LYS A 2 -12.82 -1.23 -20.52
N ILE A 3 -14.00 -1.69 -20.14
CA ILE A 3 -14.18 -2.79 -19.19
C ILE A 3 -15.09 -3.83 -19.80
N LEU A 4 -14.60 -5.06 -19.91
CA LEU A 4 -15.39 -6.24 -20.23
C LEU A 4 -15.95 -6.81 -18.92
N TYR A 5 -17.24 -7.10 -18.90
CA TYR A 5 -17.91 -7.64 -17.72
C TYR A 5 -19.02 -8.63 -18.08
N SER A 6 -19.42 -9.43 -17.10
CA SER A 6 -20.63 -10.26 -17.15
C SER A 6 -21.56 -9.91 -15.99
N LYS A 7 -22.85 -10.20 -16.17
CA LYS A 7 -23.86 -10.02 -15.10
C LYS A 7 -23.93 -11.27 -14.23
N THR A 8 -24.01 -11.08 -12.93
CA THR A 8 -24.22 -12.14 -11.94
C THR A 8 -25.54 -11.93 -11.22
N LEU A 9 -25.95 -12.90 -10.39
CA LEU A 9 -27.18 -12.77 -9.58
C LEU A 9 -27.12 -11.62 -8.56
N ASP A 10 -25.92 -11.18 -8.20
CA ASP A 10 -25.66 -10.22 -7.13
C ASP A 10 -24.97 -8.95 -7.62
N GLY A 11 -24.86 -8.71 -8.93
CA GLY A 11 -24.28 -7.51 -9.53
C GLY A 11 -23.48 -7.81 -10.79
N ILE A 12 -22.31 -7.17 -10.91
CA ILE A 12 -21.41 -7.27 -12.05
C ILE A 12 -20.10 -7.95 -11.67
N CYS A 13 -19.64 -8.86 -12.54
CA CYS A 13 -18.32 -9.47 -12.50
C CYS A 13 -17.43 -8.88 -13.59
N ILE A 14 -16.31 -8.28 -13.20
CA ILE A 14 -15.32 -7.72 -14.12
C ILE A 14 -14.49 -8.86 -14.71
N GLN A 15 -14.47 -8.95 -16.04
CA GLN A 15 -13.83 -10.02 -16.80
C GLN A 15 -12.51 -9.57 -17.42
N ARG A 16 -12.41 -8.29 -17.84
CA ARG A 16 -11.19 -7.72 -18.41
C ARG A 16 -11.18 -6.20 -18.37
N CYS A 17 -10.01 -5.58 -18.30
CA CYS A 17 -9.83 -4.14 -18.44
C CYS A 17 -8.86 -3.80 -19.58
N PHE A 18 -9.10 -2.70 -20.28
CA PHE A 18 -8.28 -2.22 -21.40
C PHE A 18 -7.96 -0.74 -21.24
N GLY A 19 -6.68 -0.37 -21.43
CA GLY A 19 -6.15 0.97 -21.14
C GLY A 19 -4.69 1.12 -21.55
N LEU A 20 -4.14 2.33 -21.45
CA LEU A 20 -2.80 2.66 -21.96
C LEU A 20 -1.76 3.01 -20.88
N ASP A 21 -2.20 3.45 -19.71
CA ASP A 21 -1.35 4.04 -18.66
C ASP A 21 -1.00 3.06 -17.53
N GLY A 22 -1.67 1.91 -17.47
CA GLY A 22 -1.49 0.90 -16.42
C GLY A 22 -2.21 1.26 -15.12
N THR A 23 -2.99 2.33 -15.11
CA THR A 23 -3.82 2.75 -13.98
C THR A 23 -5.26 2.35 -14.23
N VAL A 24 -5.82 1.52 -13.36
CA VAL A 24 -7.17 0.97 -13.52
C VAL A 24 -8.03 1.43 -12.36
N GLN A 25 -9.10 2.15 -12.68
CA GLN A 25 -10.11 2.57 -11.71
C GLN A 25 -11.42 1.85 -12.02
N ILE A 26 -11.74 0.82 -11.24
CA ILE A 26 -12.98 0.08 -11.41
C ILE A 26 -14.10 0.85 -10.69
N PRO A 27 -15.15 1.30 -11.40
CA PRO A 27 -16.22 2.08 -10.78
C PRO A 27 -17.09 1.21 -9.87
N ASP A 28 -17.77 1.84 -8.90
CA ASP A 28 -18.70 1.17 -7.98
C ASP A 28 -19.88 0.50 -8.69
N SER A 29 -20.27 1.02 -9.87
CA SER A 29 -21.34 0.45 -10.68
C SER A 29 -21.05 0.59 -12.18
N LEU A 30 -21.59 -0.35 -12.95
CA LEU A 30 -21.59 -0.33 -14.42
C LEU A 30 -23.03 -0.58 -14.89
N ALA A 31 -23.50 0.18 -15.88
CA ALA A 31 -24.87 0.04 -16.41
C ALA A 31 -25.99 0.07 -15.33
N GLY A 32 -25.78 0.80 -14.24
CA GLY A 32 -26.75 0.91 -13.13
C GLY A 32 -26.74 -0.26 -12.13
N GLU A 33 -25.85 -1.24 -12.30
CA GLU A 33 -25.69 -2.37 -11.39
C GLU A 33 -24.34 -2.30 -10.65
N PRO A 34 -24.28 -2.72 -9.37
CA PRO A 34 -23.05 -2.63 -8.58
C PRO A 34 -21.99 -3.62 -9.07
N VAL A 35 -20.73 -3.21 -9.08
CA VAL A 35 -19.60 -4.11 -9.31
C VAL A 35 -19.30 -4.86 -8.02
N THR A 36 -19.48 -6.18 -8.04
CA THR A 36 -19.37 -7.02 -6.84
C THR A 36 -18.27 -8.07 -6.92
N ARG A 37 -17.78 -8.39 -8.12
CA ARG A 37 -16.78 -9.45 -8.30
C ARG A 37 -15.72 -9.09 -9.32
N LEU A 38 -14.50 -9.58 -9.09
CA LEU A 38 -13.45 -9.68 -10.11
C LEU A 38 -13.26 -11.14 -10.51
N ALA A 39 -13.16 -11.39 -11.81
CA ALA A 39 -12.93 -12.74 -12.32
C ALA A 39 -11.56 -13.30 -11.92
N ALA A 40 -11.45 -14.63 -11.90
CA ALA A 40 -10.17 -15.30 -11.75
C ALA A 40 -9.24 -14.93 -12.92
N TYR A 41 -7.94 -14.74 -12.63
CA TYR A 41 -6.93 -14.32 -13.60
C TYR A 41 -7.14 -12.94 -14.26
N LEU A 42 -8.11 -12.11 -13.82
CA LEU A 42 -8.50 -10.84 -14.46
C LEU A 42 -7.34 -9.94 -14.94
N PHE A 43 -6.29 -9.80 -14.13
CA PHE A 43 -5.11 -9.01 -14.45
C PHE A 43 -3.87 -9.87 -14.66
N SER A 44 -3.99 -11.20 -14.70
CA SER A 44 -2.83 -12.08 -14.87
C SER A 44 -2.23 -11.98 -16.26
N GLY A 45 -0.90 -11.88 -16.34
CA GLY A 45 -0.17 -12.01 -17.60
C GLY A 45 -0.34 -13.37 -18.30
N SER A 46 -0.85 -14.39 -17.59
CA SER A 46 -1.15 -15.71 -18.13
C SER A 46 -2.63 -15.93 -18.49
N MET A 47 -3.47 -14.89 -18.38
CA MET A 47 -4.93 -15.04 -18.51
C MET A 47 -5.36 -15.67 -19.84
N ALA A 48 -4.77 -15.28 -20.97
CA ALA A 48 -5.15 -15.85 -22.26
C ALA A 48 -4.98 -17.38 -22.31
N ARG A 49 -3.98 -17.93 -21.60
CA ARG A 49 -3.81 -19.37 -21.44
C ARG A 49 -4.86 -19.95 -20.49
N ALA A 50 -5.06 -19.32 -19.33
CA ALA A 50 -6.04 -19.78 -18.33
C ALA A 50 -7.48 -19.83 -18.88
N LEU A 51 -7.86 -18.85 -19.72
CA LEU A 51 -9.17 -18.81 -20.38
C LEU A 51 -9.34 -19.94 -21.40
N ARG A 52 -8.30 -20.22 -22.21
CA ARG A 52 -8.33 -21.35 -23.15
C ARG A 52 -8.53 -22.68 -22.44
N ASP A 53 -7.83 -22.89 -21.34
CA ASP A 53 -7.90 -24.13 -20.55
C ASP A 53 -9.28 -24.31 -19.87
N ARG A 54 -9.99 -23.21 -19.61
CA ARG A 54 -11.31 -23.20 -18.93
C ARG A 54 -12.51 -23.14 -19.87
N GLY A 55 -12.30 -23.18 -21.18
CA GLY A 55 -13.39 -23.13 -22.15
C GLY A 55 -13.95 -21.73 -22.42
N GLY A 56 -13.18 -20.68 -22.11
CA GLY A 56 -13.47 -19.26 -22.41
C GLY A 56 -14.25 -18.52 -21.32
N PHE A 57 -14.70 -17.32 -21.66
CA PHE A 57 -15.56 -16.52 -20.80
C PHE A 57 -16.98 -17.09 -20.68
N GLU A 58 -17.64 -16.84 -19.55
CA GLU A 58 -19.06 -17.12 -19.36
C GLU A 58 -19.91 -16.01 -20.02
N GLU A 59 -20.75 -16.39 -20.98
CA GLU A 59 -21.68 -15.50 -21.68
C GLU A 59 -23.00 -15.31 -20.88
N PRO A 60 -23.71 -14.17 -21.05
CA PRO A 60 -23.42 -13.06 -21.96
C PRO A 60 -22.38 -12.06 -21.42
N LEU A 61 -21.58 -11.50 -22.33
CA LEU A 61 -20.55 -10.49 -22.05
C LEU A 61 -20.96 -9.12 -22.56
N PHE A 62 -20.54 -8.10 -21.83
CA PHE A 62 -20.79 -6.70 -22.13
C PHE A 62 -19.50 -5.91 -22.06
N LEU A 63 -19.34 -4.99 -23.00
CA LEU A 63 -18.26 -4.02 -23.01
C LEU A 63 -18.81 -2.66 -22.58
N TRP A 64 -18.24 -2.12 -21.51
CA TRP A 64 -18.44 -0.76 -21.06
C TRP A 64 -17.29 0.13 -21.55
N ASP A 65 -17.64 1.30 -22.04
CA ASP A 65 -16.69 2.32 -22.48
C ASP A 65 -16.81 3.59 -21.61
N SER A 66 -15.66 4.16 -21.25
CA SER A 66 -15.59 5.32 -20.37
C SER A 66 -15.71 6.69 -21.08
N GLY A 67 -15.76 6.80 -22.41
CA GLY A 67 -15.77 8.10 -23.12
C GLY A 67 -17.18 8.69 -23.39
N GLU A 68 -17.46 10.00 -23.41
CA GLU A 68 -16.80 11.23 -22.93
C GLU A 68 -17.84 12.01 -22.08
N SER A 69 -17.41 12.53 -20.92
CA SER A 69 -18.11 13.46 -20.00
C SER A 69 -18.58 12.83 -18.68
N PRO A 70 -18.29 13.49 -17.52
CA PRO A 70 -18.84 13.11 -16.21
C PRO A 70 -20.38 13.17 -16.13
N ASP A 71 -21.05 13.75 -17.14
CA ASP A 71 -22.51 13.88 -17.22
C ASP A 71 -23.21 12.78 -18.04
N PHE A 72 -22.47 11.89 -18.73
CA PHE A 72 -23.03 10.83 -19.58
C PHE A 72 -22.56 9.44 -19.11
N PRO A 73 -23.48 8.56 -18.65
CA PRO A 73 -23.09 7.24 -18.16
C PRO A 73 -22.59 6.39 -19.34
N GLY A 74 -21.39 5.85 -19.22
CA GLY A 74 -20.73 5.06 -20.25
C GLY A 74 -21.63 4.01 -20.87
N ALA A 75 -21.62 3.92 -22.20
CA ALA A 75 -22.47 3.00 -22.95
C ALA A 75 -21.99 1.56 -22.77
N SER A 76 -22.91 0.66 -22.41
CA SER A 76 -22.66 -0.79 -22.44
C SER A 76 -23.27 -1.40 -23.70
N ARG A 77 -22.50 -2.24 -24.40
CA ARG A 77 -23.00 -3.05 -25.52
C ARG A 77 -22.66 -4.53 -25.32
N PRO A 78 -23.50 -5.46 -25.79
CA PRO A 78 -23.11 -6.87 -25.85
C PRO A 78 -21.91 -7.04 -26.77
N VAL A 79 -21.03 -7.99 -26.44
CA VAL A 79 -19.90 -8.40 -27.27
C VAL A 79 -19.93 -9.88 -27.52
N SER A 80 -19.46 -10.31 -28.69
CA SER A 80 -19.29 -11.74 -28.96
C SER A 80 -18.07 -12.27 -28.22
N ARG A 81 -18.02 -13.58 -28.03
CA ARG A 81 -16.86 -14.25 -27.43
C ARG A 81 -15.56 -14.00 -28.19
N GLU A 82 -15.61 -13.98 -29.52
CA GLU A 82 -14.43 -13.71 -30.35
C GLU A 82 -13.88 -12.30 -30.10
N GLU A 83 -14.78 -11.33 -29.89
CA GLU A 83 -14.39 -9.97 -29.53
C GLU A 83 -13.85 -9.89 -28.10
N ALA A 84 -14.38 -10.68 -27.15
CA ALA A 84 -13.91 -10.70 -25.77
C ALA A 84 -12.51 -11.35 -25.59
N ASP A 85 -12.20 -12.36 -26.41
CA ASP A 85 -10.94 -13.12 -26.37
C ASP A 85 -9.75 -12.33 -26.93
N THR A 86 -9.97 -11.13 -27.51
CA THR A 86 -8.91 -10.26 -28.04
C THR A 86 -7.99 -9.69 -26.95
N GLU A 87 -6.72 -9.51 -27.26
CA GLU A 87 -5.79 -8.72 -26.43
C GLU A 87 -5.91 -7.21 -26.69
N LEU A 88 -6.65 -6.81 -27.74
CA LEU A 88 -6.84 -5.44 -28.17
C LEU A 88 -8.33 -5.14 -28.38
N CYS A 89 -8.89 -4.22 -27.60
CA CYS A 89 -10.27 -3.76 -27.72
C CYS A 89 -10.28 -2.32 -28.26
N ASP A 90 -10.77 -2.12 -29.49
CA ASP A 90 -10.81 -0.82 -30.16
C ASP A 90 -9.45 -0.06 -30.11
N GLY A 91 -8.35 -0.81 -30.30
CA GLY A 91 -6.98 -0.30 -30.27
C GLY A 91 -6.36 -0.14 -28.87
N LEU A 92 -7.12 -0.39 -27.79
CA LEU A 92 -6.62 -0.40 -26.42
C LEU A 92 -6.12 -1.79 -26.03
N PRO A 93 -4.90 -1.93 -25.50
CA PRO A 93 -4.39 -3.21 -25.02
C PRO A 93 -5.04 -3.59 -23.69
N ALA A 94 -5.13 -4.90 -23.44
CA ALA A 94 -5.51 -5.44 -22.14
C ALA A 94 -4.49 -5.02 -21.07
N VAL A 95 -4.98 -4.53 -19.94
CA VAL A 95 -4.12 -4.23 -18.78
C VAL A 95 -3.97 -5.52 -17.98
N CYS A 96 -2.78 -6.13 -18.02
CA CYS A 96 -2.47 -7.35 -17.27
C CYS A 96 -0.94 -7.53 -17.09
N GLY A 97 -0.52 -8.33 -16.11
CA GLY A 97 0.89 -8.61 -15.82
C GLY A 97 1.66 -7.33 -15.52
N GLY A 98 2.84 -7.16 -16.13
CA GLY A 98 3.68 -5.97 -15.99
C GLY A 98 3.07 -4.66 -16.55
N ALA A 99 1.91 -4.72 -17.21
CA ALA A 99 1.22 -3.51 -17.64
C ALA A 99 0.41 -2.85 -16.51
N LEU A 100 0.02 -3.59 -15.47
CA LEU A 100 -0.76 -3.05 -14.35
C LEU A 100 0.17 -2.39 -13.33
N ARG A 101 -0.08 -1.13 -12.98
CA ARG A 101 0.72 -0.33 -12.04
C ARG A 101 -0.07 0.17 -10.84
N GLU A 102 -1.28 0.63 -11.06
CA GLU A 102 -2.15 1.14 -10.00
C GLU A 102 -3.57 0.60 -10.19
N LEU A 103 -4.20 0.18 -9.10
CA LEU A 103 -5.53 -0.39 -9.12
C LEU A 103 -6.39 0.19 -7.99
N CYS A 104 -7.52 0.80 -8.34
CA CYS A 104 -8.55 1.22 -7.41
C CYS A 104 -9.77 0.30 -7.56
N LEU A 105 -10.07 -0.44 -6.50
CA LEU A 105 -11.21 -1.35 -6.41
C LEU A 105 -12.46 -0.63 -5.87
N PRO A 106 -13.66 -1.06 -6.27
CA PRO A 106 -14.89 -0.43 -5.82
C PRO A 106 -15.19 -0.74 -4.36
N ASN A 107 -15.87 0.18 -3.68
CA ASN A 107 -16.22 0.07 -2.27
C ASN A 107 -17.20 -1.08 -1.99
N GLY A 108 -18.03 -1.42 -2.97
CA GLY A 108 -19.02 -2.50 -2.90
C GLY A 108 -18.49 -3.88 -3.30
N LEU A 109 -17.20 -4.01 -3.59
CA LEU A 109 -16.61 -5.27 -4.03
C LEU A 109 -16.73 -6.34 -2.93
N LYS A 110 -17.22 -7.53 -3.30
CA LYS A 110 -17.42 -8.66 -2.37
C LYS A 110 -16.33 -9.71 -2.52
N ALA A 111 -15.97 -10.02 -3.77
CA ALA A 111 -15.07 -11.14 -4.08
C ALA A 111 -14.06 -10.81 -5.18
N VAL A 112 -12.85 -11.31 -5.00
CA VAL A 112 -11.76 -11.31 -5.97
C VAL A 112 -11.45 -12.75 -6.34
N GLY A 113 -11.48 -13.08 -7.63
CA GLY A 113 -11.24 -14.44 -8.09
C GLY A 113 -9.81 -14.94 -7.82
N ALA A 114 -9.64 -16.26 -7.79
CA ALA A 114 -8.33 -16.88 -7.64
C ALA A 114 -7.35 -16.39 -8.71
N TYR A 115 -6.10 -16.14 -8.30
CA TYR A 115 -5.04 -15.66 -9.19
C TYR A 115 -5.37 -14.36 -9.96
N ALA A 116 -6.31 -13.54 -9.48
CA ALA A 116 -6.75 -12.32 -10.16
C ALA A 116 -5.59 -11.39 -10.55
N PHE A 117 -4.55 -11.28 -9.72
CA PHE A 117 -3.37 -10.44 -9.98
C PHE A 117 -2.09 -11.27 -10.23
N TYR A 118 -2.22 -12.54 -10.63
CA TYR A 118 -1.07 -13.42 -10.77
C TYR A 118 -0.01 -12.88 -11.74
N GLY A 119 1.20 -12.64 -11.23
CA GLY A 119 2.33 -12.11 -11.99
C GLY A 119 2.22 -10.62 -12.35
N CYS A 120 1.43 -9.83 -11.63
CA CYS A 120 1.44 -8.37 -11.75
C CYS A 120 2.66 -7.78 -11.00
N GLU A 121 3.86 -8.03 -11.50
CA GLU A 121 5.12 -7.65 -10.86
C GLU A 121 5.30 -6.13 -10.75
N ASP A 122 4.69 -5.36 -11.65
CA ASP A 122 4.77 -3.90 -11.69
C ASP A 122 3.62 -3.19 -10.96
N LEU A 123 2.68 -3.93 -10.35
CA LEU A 123 1.60 -3.34 -9.54
C LEU A 123 2.21 -2.69 -8.31
N LYS A 124 2.23 -1.36 -8.25
CA LYS A 124 2.83 -0.56 -7.16
C LYS A 124 1.82 -0.14 -6.09
N LYS A 125 0.58 0.11 -6.49
CA LYS A 125 -0.47 0.64 -5.60
C LYS A 125 -1.78 -0.11 -5.76
N LEU A 126 -2.38 -0.50 -4.64
CA LEU A 126 -3.73 -1.05 -4.57
C LEU A 126 -4.59 -0.23 -3.60
N GLU A 127 -5.78 0.14 -4.01
CA GLU A 127 -6.81 0.72 -3.15
C GLU A 127 -8.02 -0.20 -3.10
N CYS A 128 -8.52 -0.49 -1.91
CA CYS A 128 -9.68 -1.36 -1.72
C CYS A 128 -10.49 -0.96 -0.49
N ALA A 129 -11.67 -1.56 -0.34
CA ALA A 129 -12.50 -1.41 0.84
C ALA A 129 -12.62 -2.73 1.60
N SER A 130 -12.78 -2.61 2.92
CA SER A 130 -13.07 -3.71 3.86
C SER A 130 -14.35 -4.50 3.56
N ALA A 131 -15.18 -4.07 2.60
CA ALA A 131 -16.28 -4.90 2.10
C ALA A 131 -15.82 -6.18 1.39
N THR A 132 -14.58 -6.21 0.87
CA THR A 132 -14.06 -7.35 0.12
C THR A 132 -13.67 -8.47 1.08
N THR A 133 -14.57 -9.43 1.26
CA THR A 133 -14.41 -10.53 2.23
C THR A 133 -13.83 -11.80 1.64
N ASP A 134 -13.88 -11.95 0.31
CA ASP A 134 -13.42 -13.16 -0.38
C ASP A 134 -12.27 -12.83 -1.33
N TRP A 135 -11.06 -13.19 -0.92
CA TRP A 135 -9.86 -13.10 -1.74
C TRP A 135 -9.49 -14.51 -2.18
N GLY A 136 -9.70 -14.79 -3.47
CA GLY A 136 -9.44 -16.09 -4.04
C GLY A 136 -7.98 -16.50 -3.89
N ALA A 137 -7.74 -17.80 -3.77
CA ALA A 137 -6.42 -18.35 -3.51
C ALA A 137 -5.35 -17.81 -4.49
N GLY A 138 -4.24 -17.35 -3.95
CA GLY A 138 -3.10 -16.89 -4.73
C GLY A 138 -3.39 -15.60 -5.49
N ALA A 139 -4.36 -14.79 -5.06
CA ALA A 139 -4.74 -13.54 -5.71
C ALA A 139 -3.53 -12.64 -5.99
N PHE A 140 -2.55 -12.60 -5.07
CA PHE A 140 -1.36 -11.75 -5.15
C PHE A 140 -0.07 -12.52 -5.46
N THR A 141 -0.18 -13.78 -5.88
CA THR A 141 1.01 -14.58 -6.21
C THR A 141 1.80 -13.92 -7.34
N GLY A 142 3.08 -13.59 -7.08
CA GLY A 142 3.94 -12.89 -8.02
C GLY A 142 3.74 -11.36 -8.09
N CYS A 143 2.94 -10.76 -7.20
CA CYS A 143 2.84 -9.30 -7.05
C CYS A 143 3.99 -8.76 -6.18
N THR A 144 5.22 -8.83 -6.67
CA THR A 144 6.42 -8.45 -5.91
C THR A 144 6.64 -6.94 -5.82
N GLY A 145 6.07 -6.16 -6.75
CA GLY A 145 6.22 -4.71 -6.77
C GLY A 145 5.24 -3.91 -5.91
N LEU A 146 4.28 -4.56 -5.23
CA LEU A 146 3.26 -3.84 -4.46
C LEU A 146 3.88 -3.21 -3.22
N GLU A 147 3.96 -1.88 -3.22
CA GLU A 147 4.62 -1.06 -2.20
C GLU A 147 3.61 -0.31 -1.33
N ARG A 148 2.41 -0.02 -1.86
CA ARG A 148 1.38 0.77 -1.19
C ARG A 148 0.01 0.10 -1.28
N LEU A 149 -0.63 -0.04 -0.13
CA LEU A 149 -2.01 -0.50 0.01
C LEU A 149 -2.82 0.57 0.74
N SER A 150 -3.97 0.94 0.20
CA SER A 150 -4.95 1.77 0.91
C SER A 150 -6.21 0.96 1.16
N VAL A 151 -6.69 0.96 2.41
CA VAL A 151 -7.89 0.22 2.82
C VAL A 151 -8.90 1.17 3.46
N SER A 152 -10.08 1.30 2.84
CA SER A 152 -11.21 2.02 3.41
C SER A 152 -11.99 1.13 4.39
N LEU A 153 -12.05 1.52 5.66
CA LEU A 153 -12.68 0.79 6.75
C LEU A 153 -14.16 1.17 6.86
N LEU A 154 -15.05 0.31 6.35
CA LEU A 154 -16.49 0.52 6.33
C LEU A 154 -17.11 0.07 7.67
N PRO A 155 -18.12 0.78 8.19
CA PRO A 155 -18.67 0.47 9.51
C PRO A 155 -19.30 -0.93 9.57
N GLY A 156 -19.02 -1.67 10.65
CA GLY A 156 -19.58 -3.00 10.89
C GLY A 156 -19.02 -4.10 10.00
N ARG A 157 -17.92 -3.85 9.27
CA ARG A 157 -17.19 -4.86 8.49
C ARG A 157 -15.84 -5.18 9.15
N LYS A 158 -15.41 -6.42 9.04
CA LYS A 158 -14.04 -6.81 9.39
C LYS A 158 -13.09 -6.30 8.31
N SER A 159 -11.86 -5.98 8.69
CA SER A 159 -10.83 -5.57 7.73
C SER A 159 -10.44 -6.75 6.83
N CYS A 160 -10.22 -6.47 5.55
CA CYS A 160 -9.66 -7.42 4.56
C CYS A 160 -8.12 -7.49 4.61
N LEU A 161 -7.51 -6.75 5.55
CA LEU A 161 -6.07 -6.59 5.63
C LEU A 161 -5.36 -7.92 5.90
N LYS A 162 -5.94 -8.78 6.73
CA LYS A 162 -5.34 -10.08 7.09
C LYS A 162 -5.18 -10.97 5.88
N GLU A 163 -6.22 -11.05 5.05
CA GLU A 163 -6.29 -11.85 3.84
C GLU A 163 -5.22 -11.37 2.84
N ILE A 164 -5.16 -10.05 2.59
CA ILE A 164 -4.18 -9.46 1.68
C ILE A 164 -2.75 -9.68 2.18
N LEU A 165 -2.47 -9.38 3.46
CA LEU A 165 -1.14 -9.51 4.05
C LEU A 165 -0.62 -10.95 4.11
N SER A 166 -1.51 -11.94 4.14
CA SER A 166 -1.12 -13.35 4.18
C SER A 166 -0.37 -13.84 2.93
N GLU A 167 -0.53 -13.13 1.80
CA GLU A 167 0.13 -13.46 0.53
C GLU A 167 1.34 -12.57 0.20
N LEU A 168 1.51 -11.44 0.92
CA LEU A 168 2.52 -10.41 0.63
C LEU A 168 3.70 -10.48 1.60
N ARG A 169 4.91 -10.52 1.04
CA ARG A 169 6.16 -10.73 1.79
C ARG A 169 7.10 -9.54 1.76
N GLN A 170 7.04 -8.75 0.69
CA GLN A 170 7.83 -7.54 0.50
C GLN A 170 7.49 -6.46 1.54
N ALA A 171 8.35 -5.45 1.64
CA ALA A 171 8.07 -4.26 2.42
C ALA A 171 6.81 -3.55 1.89
N LEU A 172 5.86 -3.22 2.77
CA LEU A 172 4.56 -2.68 2.39
C LEU A 172 4.16 -1.50 3.28
N ARG A 173 3.73 -0.40 2.68
CA ARG A 173 3.04 0.69 3.39
C ARG A 173 1.54 0.50 3.26
N VAL A 174 0.83 0.56 4.39
CA VAL A 174 -0.62 0.39 4.45
C VAL A 174 -1.25 1.63 5.07
N ASP A 175 -2.11 2.28 4.31
CA ASP A 175 -2.95 3.39 4.74
C ASP A 175 -4.34 2.85 5.09
N LEU A 176 -4.81 3.13 6.30
CA LEU A 176 -6.15 2.81 6.76
C LEU A 176 -6.98 4.09 6.82
N CYS A 177 -8.00 4.17 5.97
CA CYS A 177 -8.89 5.31 5.90
C CYS A 177 -10.25 5.00 6.52
N ASP A 178 -10.89 6.01 7.09
CA ASP A 178 -12.30 5.92 7.49
C ASP A 178 -13.23 5.99 6.25
N PRO A 179 -14.56 5.80 6.41
CA PRO A 179 -15.52 5.88 5.30
C PRO A 179 -15.56 7.24 4.61
N GLU A 180 -15.18 8.31 5.30
CA GLU A 180 -15.11 9.67 4.80
C GLU A 180 -13.83 9.93 3.99
N GLY A 181 -12.89 8.97 3.98
CA GLY A 181 -11.62 9.02 3.26
C GLY A 181 -10.47 9.65 4.06
N GLU A 182 -10.68 9.94 5.34
CA GLU A 182 -9.65 10.49 6.22
C GLU A 182 -8.67 9.39 6.64
N LEU A 183 -7.37 9.69 6.58
CA LEU A 183 -6.31 8.76 6.95
C LEU A 183 -6.22 8.62 8.48
N THR A 184 -6.62 7.45 8.98
CA THR A 184 -6.63 7.15 10.43
C THR A 184 -5.32 6.53 10.92
N ALA A 185 -4.71 5.66 10.11
CA ALA A 185 -3.46 4.98 10.44
C ALA A 185 -2.60 4.81 9.19
N ARG A 186 -1.28 4.94 9.35
CA ARG A 186 -0.29 4.52 8.35
C ARG A 186 0.66 3.53 9.01
N LEU A 187 0.71 2.32 8.45
CA LEU A 187 1.47 1.19 8.96
C LEU A 187 2.56 0.81 7.96
N VAL A 188 3.70 0.37 8.46
CA VAL A 188 4.83 -0.07 7.64
C VAL A 188 5.18 -1.51 8.00
N PHE A 189 5.14 -2.39 7.02
CA PHE A 189 5.35 -3.82 7.20
C PHE A 189 6.73 -4.17 6.62
N PRO A 190 7.71 -4.62 7.43
CA PRO A 190 9.07 -4.97 6.97
C PRO A 190 9.10 -6.14 5.99
N GLU A 191 10.13 -6.32 5.18
CA GLU A 191 10.20 -7.52 4.34
C GLU A 191 10.45 -8.80 5.16
N PHE A 192 10.07 -9.95 4.63
CA PHE A 192 10.58 -11.25 5.06
C PHE A 192 10.60 -12.24 3.90
N TYR A 193 11.45 -13.27 3.96
CA TYR A 193 11.44 -14.36 2.99
C TYR A 193 11.71 -15.70 3.65
N GLU A 194 11.31 -16.77 2.97
CA GLU A 194 11.49 -18.15 3.43
C GLU A 194 12.49 -18.86 2.53
N GLU A 195 13.47 -19.53 3.12
CA GLU A 195 14.46 -20.34 2.44
C GLU A 195 14.33 -21.80 2.89
N SER A 196 14.43 -22.73 1.92
CA SER A 196 14.46 -24.16 2.22
C SER A 196 15.91 -24.64 2.23
N VAL A 197 16.44 -24.92 3.42
CA VAL A 197 17.81 -25.38 3.63
C VAL A 197 17.82 -26.90 3.76
N GLU A 198 18.49 -27.57 2.82
CA GLU A 198 18.66 -29.02 2.87
C GLU A 198 19.86 -29.41 3.74
N ASN A 199 19.59 -30.13 4.83
CA ASN A 199 20.61 -30.85 5.57
C ASN A 199 20.83 -32.22 4.93
N THR A 200 21.67 -32.27 3.90
CA THR A 200 21.94 -33.49 3.10
C THR A 200 22.37 -34.69 3.96
N PRO A 201 23.24 -34.53 4.99
CA PRO A 201 23.59 -35.64 5.88
C PRO A 201 22.40 -36.21 6.66
N ALA A 202 21.48 -35.35 7.12
CA ALA A 202 20.29 -35.77 7.87
C ALA A 202 19.11 -36.14 6.97
N ARG A 203 19.16 -35.83 5.66
CA ARG A 203 18.03 -35.90 4.71
C ARG A 203 16.80 -35.13 5.21
N ILE A 204 17.02 -33.99 5.86
CA ILE A 204 15.98 -33.11 6.38
C ILE A 204 16.03 -31.80 5.58
N ILE A 205 14.86 -31.32 5.16
CA ILE A 205 14.70 -29.96 4.64
C ILE A 205 14.15 -29.10 5.79
N MET A 206 14.89 -28.07 6.16
CA MET A 206 14.52 -27.10 7.19
C MET A 206 14.07 -25.81 6.51
N ARG A 207 12.97 -25.22 6.98
CA ARG A 207 12.52 -23.92 6.48
C ARG A 207 13.00 -22.83 7.42
N GLU A 208 13.83 -21.94 6.90
CA GLU A 208 14.34 -20.78 7.63
C GLU A 208 13.58 -19.54 7.19
N VAL A 209 13.21 -18.69 8.15
CA VAL A 209 12.53 -17.42 7.91
C VAL A 209 13.51 -16.31 8.19
N HIS A 210 13.74 -15.45 7.20
CA HIS A 210 14.64 -14.31 7.29
C HIS A 210 13.81 -13.01 7.35
N GLY A 211 14.27 -12.06 8.16
CA GLY A 211 13.59 -10.78 8.36
C GLY A 211 12.47 -10.82 9.41
N CYS A 212 12.16 -9.64 9.95
CA CYS A 212 11.16 -9.50 11.01
C CYS A 212 9.73 -9.35 10.48
N GLY A 213 9.56 -9.19 9.16
CA GLY A 213 8.28 -8.89 8.54
C GLY A 213 7.16 -9.88 8.87
N HIS A 214 7.47 -11.17 8.99
CA HIS A 214 6.48 -12.20 9.27
C HIS A 214 5.74 -11.94 10.59
N MET A 215 6.42 -11.45 11.63
CA MET A 215 5.81 -11.15 12.93
C MET A 215 4.74 -10.06 12.79
N TYR A 216 5.04 -9.02 12.01
CA TYR A 216 4.11 -7.92 11.73
C TYR A 216 2.84 -8.38 10.97
N ARG A 217 2.93 -9.41 10.12
CA ARG A 217 1.75 -9.97 9.42
C ARG A 217 0.84 -10.79 10.34
N TYR A 218 1.28 -11.11 11.55
CA TYR A 218 0.51 -11.87 12.53
C TYR A 218 -0.14 -11.00 13.61
N CYS A 219 -0.04 -9.67 13.52
CA CYS A 219 -0.66 -8.73 14.46
C CYS A 219 -2.17 -8.61 14.28
N PHE A 220 -2.89 -9.72 14.49
CA PHE A 220 -4.35 -9.79 14.36
C PHE A 220 -4.95 -10.59 15.52
N ASP A 221 -5.98 -10.03 16.15
CA ASP A 221 -6.87 -10.78 17.03
C ASP A 221 -8.13 -11.17 16.25
N GLY A 222 -8.23 -12.45 15.88
CA GLY A 222 -9.22 -12.91 14.92
C GLY A 222 -9.04 -12.27 13.55
N GLY A 223 -9.84 -11.25 13.23
CA GLY A 223 -9.78 -10.48 11.98
C GLY A 223 -9.49 -8.99 12.18
N ASP A 224 -9.37 -8.53 13.42
CA ASP A 224 -9.10 -7.14 13.74
C ASP A 224 -7.60 -6.93 13.93
N PHE A 225 -7.08 -5.81 13.42
CA PHE A 225 -5.67 -5.49 13.51
C PHE A 225 -5.28 -5.05 14.93
N ASP A 226 -4.26 -5.71 15.50
CA ASP A 226 -3.79 -5.41 16.85
C ASP A 226 -2.60 -4.44 16.82
N PHE A 227 -2.92 -3.15 17.01
CA PHE A 227 -1.92 -2.09 17.11
C PHE A 227 -0.94 -2.29 18.27
N ARG A 228 -1.37 -2.88 19.39
CA ARG A 228 -0.49 -3.05 20.56
C ARG A 228 0.53 -4.14 20.33
N GLU A 229 0.13 -5.24 19.70
CA GLU A 229 1.07 -6.27 19.25
C GLU A 229 2.05 -5.71 18.24
N TYR A 230 1.55 -4.97 17.25
CA TYR A 230 2.37 -4.32 16.23
C TYR A 230 3.43 -3.40 16.85
N ASP A 231 3.02 -2.54 17.79
CA ASP A 231 3.91 -1.58 18.43
C ASP A 231 4.96 -2.30 19.32
N ARG A 232 4.61 -3.43 19.96
CA ARG A 232 5.54 -4.24 20.77
C ARG A 232 6.70 -4.83 19.96
N LEU A 233 6.54 -5.00 18.65
CA LEU A 233 7.57 -5.57 17.78
C LEU A 233 8.71 -4.58 17.45
N PHE A 234 8.61 -3.32 17.89
CA PHE A 234 9.59 -2.29 17.54
C PHE A 234 11.07 -2.65 17.82
N PRO A 235 11.43 -3.33 18.93
CA PRO A 235 12.81 -3.76 19.14
C PRO A 235 13.35 -4.72 18.07
N TYR A 236 12.49 -5.51 17.44
CA TYR A 236 12.90 -6.43 16.38
C TYR A 236 13.23 -5.72 15.08
N VAL A 237 12.44 -4.71 14.70
CA VAL A 237 12.70 -3.93 13.49
C VAL A 237 13.97 -3.09 13.65
N GLN A 238 14.21 -2.55 14.86
CA GLN A 238 15.46 -1.84 15.18
C GLN A 238 16.70 -2.72 14.98
N ALA A 239 16.61 -4.01 15.28
CA ALA A 239 17.73 -4.93 15.19
C ALA A 239 17.99 -5.47 13.76
N GLN A 240 16.99 -5.46 12.89
CA GLN A 240 17.02 -6.16 11.60
C GLN A 240 16.91 -5.25 10.37
N GLU A 241 16.41 -4.03 10.53
CA GLU A 241 16.18 -3.09 9.42
C GLU A 241 17.12 -1.88 9.49
N PRO A 242 17.41 -1.23 8.34
CA PRO A 242 18.23 -0.02 8.33
C PRO A 242 17.53 1.15 9.04
N GLU A 243 18.31 2.05 9.64
CA GLU A 243 17.81 3.18 10.46
C GLU A 243 16.76 4.03 9.74
N GLU A 244 16.88 4.20 8.43
CA GLU A 244 15.92 4.97 7.62
C GLU A 244 14.54 4.29 7.56
N PHE A 245 14.51 2.96 7.42
CA PHE A 245 13.28 2.19 7.45
C PHE A 245 12.62 2.25 8.84
N VAL A 246 13.41 2.02 9.88
CA VAL A 246 12.94 2.07 11.28
C VAL A 246 12.41 3.47 11.62
N SER A 247 13.10 4.52 11.18
CA SER A 247 12.65 5.90 11.35
C SER A 247 11.37 6.21 10.57
N GLY A 248 11.21 5.65 9.37
CA GLY A 248 9.99 5.76 8.57
C GLY A 248 8.79 5.14 9.29
N LEU A 249 8.95 3.93 9.82
CA LEU A 249 7.92 3.25 10.61
C LEU A 249 7.55 4.06 11.86
N ALA A 250 8.54 4.47 12.64
CA ALA A 250 8.33 5.26 13.86
C ALA A 250 7.61 6.59 13.56
N LEU A 251 8.01 7.29 12.49
CA LEU A 251 7.39 8.54 12.09
C LEU A 251 5.95 8.34 11.61
N CYS A 252 5.65 7.28 10.87
CA CYS A 252 4.28 6.92 10.50
C CYS A 252 3.39 6.73 11.73
N ARG A 253 3.86 5.95 12.72
CA ARG A 253 3.12 5.74 13.98
C ARG A 253 2.90 7.01 14.78
N LEU A 254 3.88 7.93 14.82
CA LEU A 254 3.76 9.21 15.50
C LEU A 254 2.84 10.22 14.80
N CYS A 255 2.77 10.18 13.46
CA CYS A 255 1.90 11.05 12.67
C CYS A 255 0.45 10.56 12.65
N PHE A 256 0.24 9.25 12.64
CA PHE A 256 -1.07 8.60 12.57
C PHE A 256 -1.24 7.62 13.76
N PRO A 257 -1.49 8.13 14.98
CA PRO A 257 -1.35 7.40 16.23
C PRO A 257 -2.57 6.55 16.60
N ALA A 258 -3.28 5.99 15.61
CA ALA A 258 -4.37 5.04 15.88
C ALA A 258 -3.86 3.90 16.76
N GLY A 259 -4.56 3.64 17.88
CA GLY A 259 -4.22 2.59 18.84
C GLY A 259 -2.87 2.76 19.57
N LEU A 260 -2.14 3.87 19.37
CA LEU A 260 -0.78 4.03 19.90
C LEU A 260 -0.79 4.28 21.41
N GLY A 261 -0.18 3.38 22.18
CA GLY A 261 -0.01 3.52 23.62
C GLY A 261 1.10 4.52 24.01
N PRO A 262 1.07 5.08 25.24
CA PRO A 262 2.03 6.11 25.66
C PRO A 262 3.47 5.60 25.76
N GLU A 263 3.67 4.34 26.17
CA GLU A 263 5.00 3.72 26.27
C GLU A 263 5.64 3.58 24.88
N ALA A 264 4.95 2.91 23.96
CA ALA A 264 5.39 2.79 22.56
C ALA A 264 5.58 4.15 21.88
N GLN A 265 4.70 5.12 22.17
CA GLN A 265 4.85 6.49 21.66
C GLN A 265 6.18 7.11 22.08
N GLU A 266 6.59 6.97 23.33
CA GLU A 266 7.87 7.52 23.78
C GLU A 266 9.06 6.74 23.22
N GLU A 267 8.96 5.41 23.06
CA GLU A 267 9.99 4.61 22.38
C GLU A 267 10.24 5.09 20.95
N TYR A 268 9.17 5.32 20.17
CA TYR A 268 9.29 5.88 18.82
C TYR A 268 9.91 7.28 18.83
N ARG A 269 9.50 8.15 19.76
CA ARG A 269 10.06 9.52 19.88
C ARG A 269 11.53 9.49 20.26
N ALA A 270 11.91 8.62 21.20
CA ALA A 270 13.30 8.46 21.62
C ALA A 270 14.17 8.04 20.43
N TYR A 271 13.73 7.04 19.67
CA TYR A 271 14.45 6.57 18.49
C TYR A 271 14.65 7.66 17.43
N ILE A 272 13.59 8.42 17.10
CA ILE A 272 13.66 9.54 16.14
C ILE A 272 14.64 10.62 16.59
N ARG A 273 14.69 10.90 17.90
CA ARG A 273 15.61 11.90 18.49
C ARG A 273 17.06 11.44 18.47
N GLU A 274 17.30 10.14 18.60
CA GLU A 274 18.64 9.54 18.49
C GLU A 274 19.12 9.47 17.03
N HIS A 275 18.20 9.33 16.07
CA HIS A 275 18.52 9.15 14.64
C HIS A 275 17.93 10.26 13.74
N PRO A 276 18.21 11.56 13.99
CA PRO A 276 17.57 12.67 13.31
C PRO A 276 17.84 12.71 11.80
N ALA A 277 19.03 12.28 11.36
CA ALA A 277 19.39 12.24 9.95
C ALA A 277 18.60 11.15 9.19
N ALA A 278 18.53 9.93 9.74
CA ALA A 278 17.74 8.85 9.18
C ALA A 278 16.24 9.20 9.12
N ALA A 279 15.73 9.84 10.18
CA ALA A 279 14.36 10.33 10.23
C ALA A 279 14.07 11.40 9.17
N ALA A 280 15.01 12.32 8.91
CA ALA A 280 14.86 13.32 7.84
C ALA A 280 14.78 12.67 6.46
N ARG A 281 15.66 11.71 6.15
CA ARG A 281 15.60 10.96 4.88
C ARG A 281 14.26 10.24 4.72
N ALA A 282 13.83 9.53 5.76
CA ALA A 282 12.56 8.83 5.77
C ALA A 282 11.37 9.79 5.54
N ALA A 283 11.31 10.92 6.25
CA ALA A 283 10.25 11.91 6.09
C ALA A 283 10.20 12.50 4.67
N MET A 284 11.36 12.77 4.08
CA MET A 284 11.46 13.27 2.70
C MET A 284 11.04 12.21 1.68
N ALA A 285 11.32 10.94 1.93
CA ALA A 285 10.92 9.83 1.06
C ALA A 285 9.39 9.65 1.00
N GLU A 286 8.67 9.95 2.08
CA GLU A 286 7.20 9.92 2.10
C GLU A 286 6.57 11.02 1.23
N ARG A 287 7.31 12.09 0.92
CA ARG A 287 6.81 13.28 0.20
C ARG A 287 5.59 13.92 0.87
N ASP A 288 5.49 13.77 2.19
CA ASP A 288 4.42 14.31 3.02
C ASP A 288 4.97 15.48 3.86
N ALA A 289 4.52 16.70 3.53
CA ALA A 289 4.94 17.91 4.22
C ALA A 289 4.48 17.93 5.69
N THR A 290 3.35 17.30 6.00
CA THR A 290 2.83 17.19 7.37
C THR A 290 3.74 16.31 8.20
N MET A 291 4.15 15.15 7.68
CA MET A 291 5.11 14.28 8.38
C MET A 291 6.45 14.97 8.60
N THR A 292 6.95 15.71 7.60
CA THR A 292 8.20 16.47 7.72
C THR A 292 8.11 17.57 8.79
N ALA A 293 6.98 18.29 8.83
CA ALA A 293 6.74 19.29 9.87
C ALA A 293 6.63 18.66 11.26
N ARG A 294 5.95 17.51 11.38
CA ARG A 294 5.85 16.76 12.65
C ARG A 294 7.20 16.26 13.13
N LEU A 295 8.06 15.77 12.23
CA LEU A 295 9.44 15.40 12.57
C LEU A 295 10.21 16.59 13.17
N ALA A 296 10.08 17.78 12.59
CA ALA A 296 10.74 18.99 13.10
C ALA A 296 10.30 19.29 14.55
N GLU A 297 9.02 19.05 14.88
CA GLU A 297 8.49 19.21 16.23
C GLU A 297 9.09 18.23 17.25
N GLU A 298 9.61 17.07 16.83
CA GLU A 298 10.24 16.07 17.70
C GLU A 298 11.63 16.46 18.19
N ALA A 299 12.33 17.34 17.46
CA ALA A 299 13.64 17.80 17.87
C ALA A 299 13.57 18.57 19.20
N ARG A 300 14.45 18.20 20.13
CA ARG A 300 14.61 18.83 21.44
C ARG A 300 15.88 19.66 21.51
N GLU A 301 16.91 19.26 20.78
CA GLU A 301 18.23 19.87 20.77
C GLU A 301 18.57 20.51 19.40
N ARG A 302 19.45 21.51 19.43
CA ARG A 302 19.90 22.19 18.21
C ARG A 302 20.60 21.24 17.23
N GLY A 303 21.38 20.28 17.74
CA GLY A 303 22.13 19.31 16.92
C GLY A 303 21.22 18.44 16.05
N GLN A 304 20.05 18.04 16.56
CA GLN A 304 19.07 17.23 15.83
C GLN A 304 18.55 17.97 14.59
N LEU A 305 18.14 19.23 14.75
CA LEU A 305 17.67 20.04 13.62
C LEU A 305 18.78 20.31 12.60
N LEU A 306 20.02 20.54 13.04
CA LEU A 306 21.15 20.71 12.13
C LEU A 306 21.43 19.45 11.32
N ALA A 307 21.30 18.26 11.92
CA ALA A 307 21.41 16.99 11.21
C ALA A 307 20.30 16.85 10.15
N MET A 308 19.04 17.15 10.50
CA MET A 308 17.91 17.11 9.56
C MET A 308 18.09 18.11 8.39
N ILE A 309 18.56 19.33 8.69
CA ILE A 309 18.89 20.36 7.70
C ILE A 309 19.96 19.86 6.73
N GLY A 310 21.04 19.27 7.24
CA GLY A 310 22.11 18.73 6.41
C GLY A 310 21.64 17.66 5.43
N GLU A 311 20.71 16.79 5.85
CA GLU A 311 20.07 15.82 4.94
C GLU A 311 19.19 16.49 3.89
N ALA A 312 18.39 17.50 4.28
CA ALA A 312 17.54 18.24 3.35
C ALA A 312 18.37 19.00 2.28
N GLU A 313 19.50 19.58 2.67
CA GLU A 313 20.44 20.22 1.75
C GLU A 313 21.07 19.22 0.77
N ARG A 314 21.55 18.07 1.26
CA ARG A 314 22.10 17.00 0.41
C ARG A 314 21.09 16.47 -0.59
N ALA A 315 19.83 16.34 -0.18
CA ALA A 315 18.75 15.88 -1.04
C ALA A 315 18.21 16.98 -1.98
N GLY A 316 18.64 18.25 -1.84
CA GLY A 316 18.08 19.38 -2.57
C GLY A 316 16.60 19.65 -2.27
N ASN A 317 16.10 19.21 -1.11
CA ASN A 317 14.69 19.33 -0.74
C ASN A 317 14.42 20.66 -0.03
N ALA A 318 14.13 21.70 -0.82
CA ALA A 318 13.89 23.05 -0.31
C ALA A 318 12.70 23.14 0.66
N ALA A 319 11.66 22.31 0.47
CA ALA A 319 10.48 22.31 1.34
C ALA A 319 10.83 21.78 2.74
N ALA A 320 11.52 20.65 2.83
CA ALA A 320 11.98 20.11 4.10
C ALA A 320 12.98 21.05 4.80
N LEU A 321 13.92 21.63 4.03
CA LEU A 321 14.87 22.61 4.53
C LEU A 321 14.17 23.81 5.17
N ALA A 322 13.15 24.35 4.53
CA ALA A 322 12.38 25.48 5.05
C ALA A 322 11.68 25.14 6.38
N LEU A 323 11.08 23.96 6.48
CA LEU A 323 10.40 23.50 7.70
C LEU A 323 11.38 23.32 8.86
N PHE A 324 12.53 22.68 8.63
CA PHE A 324 13.53 22.48 9.68
C PHE A 324 14.19 23.80 10.11
N MET A 325 14.49 24.69 9.16
CA MET A 325 15.03 26.02 9.45
C MET A 325 14.04 26.87 10.25
N ASP A 326 12.76 26.91 9.87
CA ASP A 326 11.73 27.66 10.61
C ASP A 326 11.63 27.16 12.05
N ARG A 327 11.62 25.84 12.25
CA ARG A 327 11.64 25.23 13.59
C ARG A 327 12.89 25.60 14.40
N LEU A 328 14.06 25.54 13.77
CA LEU A 328 15.35 25.93 14.39
C LEU A 328 15.31 27.37 14.88
N HIS A 329 14.81 28.29 14.05
CA HIS A 329 14.69 29.71 14.41
C HIS A 329 13.68 29.95 15.52
N ARG A 330 12.50 29.32 15.47
CA ARG A 330 11.45 29.50 16.49
C ARG A 330 11.90 29.01 17.86
N ARG A 331 12.63 27.88 17.92
CA ARG A 331 13.01 27.24 19.18
C ARG A 331 14.29 27.82 19.80
N PHE A 332 15.27 28.23 19.00
CA PHE A 332 16.63 28.55 19.48
C PHE A 332 17.09 29.99 19.20
N LYS A 333 16.19 30.92 18.84
CA LYS A 333 16.54 32.32 18.49
C LYS A 333 17.31 33.10 19.55
N ASN A 334 17.27 32.69 20.82
CA ASN A 334 17.83 33.44 21.96
C ASN A 334 19.11 32.85 22.58
N GLU A 335 19.63 31.71 22.11
CA GLU A 335 20.86 31.13 22.69
C GLU A 335 22.15 31.77 22.16
N SER A 336 22.09 32.53 21.07
CA SER A 336 23.25 33.22 20.49
C SER A 336 23.61 34.55 21.16
N THR A 337 22.80 35.05 22.10
CA THR A 337 22.99 36.39 22.70
C THR A 337 23.68 36.39 24.07
N VAL A 338 23.91 35.24 24.70
CA VAL A 338 24.50 35.16 26.06
C VAL A 338 25.84 34.41 26.04
N ARG A 339 26.88 34.99 25.41
CA ARG A 339 28.31 34.70 25.71
C ARG A 339 29.25 35.60 24.90
N ARG A 340 29.20 36.90 25.15
CA ARG A 340 30.37 37.78 24.99
C ARG A 340 30.49 38.63 26.26
N ARG A 341 31.00 38.01 27.32
CA ARG A 341 31.62 38.77 28.42
C ARG A 341 32.87 39.41 27.82
N PHE A 342 32.81 40.71 27.60
CA PHE A 342 34.02 41.51 27.47
C PHE A 342 34.65 41.57 28.87
N GLU A 343 35.82 40.96 29.02
CA GLU A 343 36.72 41.29 30.12
C GLU A 343 37.42 42.60 29.72
N LEU A 344 37.27 43.62 30.56
CA LEU A 344 37.87 44.95 30.46
C LEU A 344 39.31 44.93 30.97
#